data_AF-A0A2V9BZ50-F1
#
_entry.id   AF-A0A2V9BZ50-F1
#
_cell.length_a   1.000
_cell.length_b   1.000
_cell.length_c   1.000
_cell.angle_alpha   90.00
_cell.angle_beta   90.00
_cell.angle_gamma   90.00
#
_symmetry.space_group_name_H-M   'P 1'
#
loop_
_entity.id
_entity.type
_entity.pdbx_description
1 polymer ?
#
loop_
_entity_poly.entity_id
_entity_poly.type
_entity_poly.pdbx_seq_one_letter_code
_entity_poly.pdbx_strand_id
1 'polypeptide(L)'
;METLIAFFIALLITFFFVRRYVKQLAAAQQPVANAGGAVAVGAPMSLRPCPRCSKSIPKSSTFCPLCGAALSIWNIHVAAVQKEGANTGEKGKPKPVINATLCVGCHSCVDVCPETGTLAMVSGKAILSDPDKCTGHAKCVEVCPTQAIVLTFGDALQTVKVPNVKENFETNVPGVFIVGELGGMGLIKTAINEGKLVMDHLRERLKQDKASQAPSTAATQVPSAAAGHAPSTPAGQEPSKAATPDPDTYDVVIVGAGPAGLSASLTAQQYELRYLTLEAGELASTIRQYPRQKFLMAEPVEIPLYGSLYVADGTKETLLTVWETIISNTGVKVRTNEGVQRVQKNGTGYFVETPKGRYHTRFVVMAMGRRGTPRRLGAPGEDLAKVAYRLIEADTYEDQDLLVVGGGDSSIEAALALSRSGKNRVTLCYRGDDFKRARERNQQNLEAAEKEKKLQVFRNTNVAEIREDSVTLDCKGTPKKLPNHFVFVLIGGESPDEFLRKIGIEIVEKVITAPATTDFSKG
;
A
#
# COMPACT_ATOMS: atom_id res chain seq x y z
N MET A 1 -54.55 -16.06 17.91
CA MET A 1 -54.78 -14.88 17.04
C MET A 1 -53.56 -13.98 16.97
N GLU A 2 -52.95 -13.60 18.10
CA GLU A 2 -51.81 -12.67 18.14
C GLU A 2 -50.56 -13.15 17.37
N THR A 3 -50.19 -14.43 17.47
CA THR A 3 -49.08 -15.01 16.70
C THR A 3 -49.32 -15.02 15.19
N LEU A 4 -50.59 -15.18 14.79
CA LEU A 4 -50.99 -15.19 13.40
C LEU A 4 -50.98 -13.77 12.81
N ILE A 5 -51.39 -12.77 13.62
CA ILE A 5 -51.30 -11.35 13.28
C ILE A 5 -49.82 -10.92 13.17
N ALA A 6 -48.95 -11.33 14.10
CA ALA A 6 -47.52 -11.01 14.05
C ALA A 6 -46.84 -11.61 12.79
N PHE A 7 -47.22 -12.83 12.40
CA PHE A 7 -46.71 -13.45 11.18
C PHE A 7 -47.14 -12.68 9.92
N PHE A 8 -48.41 -12.26 9.84
CA PHE A 8 -48.89 -11.46 8.71
C PHE A 8 -48.24 -10.06 8.65
N ILE A 9 -47.99 -9.42 9.80
CA ILE A 9 -47.27 -8.14 9.85
C ILE A 9 -45.82 -8.33 9.38
N ALA A 10 -45.12 -9.37 9.85
CA ALA A 10 -43.76 -9.66 9.40
C ALA A 10 -43.73 -9.92 7.89
N LEU A 11 -44.69 -10.68 7.35
CA LEU A 11 -44.77 -11.00 5.93
C LEU A 11 -45.08 -9.76 5.07
N LEU A 12 -45.91 -8.84 5.56
CA LEU A 12 -46.17 -7.54 4.93
C LEU A 12 -44.94 -6.64 4.94
N ILE A 13 -44.20 -6.59 6.06
CA ILE A 13 -42.95 -5.82 6.18
C ILE A 13 -41.91 -6.40 5.22
N THR A 14 -41.68 -7.71 5.23
CA THR A 14 -40.75 -8.38 4.31
C THR A 14 -41.15 -8.14 2.86
N PHE A 15 -42.43 -8.26 2.52
CA PHE A 15 -42.93 -7.99 1.17
C PHE A 15 -42.72 -6.52 0.77
N PHE A 16 -42.91 -5.57 1.68
CA PHE A 16 -42.65 -4.16 1.43
C PHE A 16 -41.17 -3.89 1.13
N PHE A 17 -40.25 -4.46 1.91
CA PHE A 17 -38.82 -4.32 1.69
C PHE A 17 -38.35 -5.03 0.41
N VAL A 18 -38.82 -6.24 0.15
CA VAL A 18 -38.51 -6.98 -1.09
C VAL A 18 -39.05 -6.22 -2.32
N ARG A 19 -40.28 -5.70 -2.27
CA ARG A 19 -40.86 -4.91 -3.37
C ARG A 19 -40.10 -3.61 -3.60
N ARG A 20 -39.64 -2.94 -2.53
CA ARG A 20 -38.80 -1.73 -2.63
C ARG A 20 -37.42 -2.06 -3.22
N TYR A 21 -36.83 -3.17 -2.82
CA TYR A 21 -35.54 -3.66 -3.33
C TYR A 21 -35.62 -4.04 -4.82
N VAL A 22 -36.67 -4.77 -5.21
CA VAL A 22 -36.93 -5.10 -6.63
C VAL A 22 -37.19 -3.84 -7.46
N LYS A 23 -37.92 -2.84 -6.93
CA LYS A 23 -38.08 -1.54 -7.60
C LYS A 23 -36.75 -0.80 -7.79
N GLN A 24 -35.82 -0.86 -6.82
CA GLN A 24 -34.50 -0.26 -6.95
C GLN A 24 -33.64 -0.98 -8.00
N LEU A 25 -33.70 -2.32 -8.05
CA LEU A 25 -33.02 -3.09 -9.10
C LEU A 25 -33.58 -2.80 -10.49
N ALA A 26 -34.90 -2.66 -10.63
CA ALA A 26 -35.54 -2.28 -11.89
C ALA A 26 -35.20 -0.85 -12.32
N ALA A 27 -35.03 0.09 -11.37
CA ALA A 27 -34.57 1.45 -11.66
C ALA A 27 -33.09 1.51 -12.07
N ALA A 28 -32.26 0.60 -11.56
CA ALA A 28 -30.85 0.48 -11.93
C ALA A 28 -30.62 -0.15 -13.32
N GLN A 29 -31.64 -0.79 -13.90
CA GLN A 29 -31.58 -1.48 -15.20
C GLN A 29 -32.25 -0.72 -16.36
N GLN A 30 -32.73 0.51 -16.15
CA GLN A 30 -33.18 1.31 -17.28
C GLN A 30 -31.98 1.75 -18.13
N PRO A 31 -31.96 1.46 -19.45
CA PRO A 31 -30.98 2.04 -20.35
C PRO A 31 -31.21 3.56 -20.33
N VAL A 32 -30.16 4.32 -20.07
CA VAL A 32 -30.18 5.78 -20.10
C VAL A 32 -30.63 6.21 -21.50
N ALA A 33 -31.92 6.52 -21.63
CA ALA A 33 -32.47 7.10 -22.84
C ALA A 33 -31.82 8.47 -23.03
N ASN A 34 -31.27 8.69 -24.23
CA ASN A 34 -30.70 9.94 -24.69
C ASN A 34 -31.64 11.12 -24.40
N ALA A 35 -31.37 11.84 -23.31
CA ALA A 35 -31.84 13.21 -23.17
C ALA A 35 -30.95 14.07 -24.07
N GLY A 36 -31.44 14.33 -25.27
CA GLY A 36 -30.89 15.32 -26.19
C GLY A 36 -31.01 16.72 -25.59
N GLY A 37 -30.06 17.08 -24.74
CA GLY A 37 -29.60 18.46 -24.61
C GLY A 37 -28.49 18.64 -25.64
N ALA A 38 -28.64 19.60 -26.54
CA ALA A 38 -27.59 19.97 -27.47
C ALA A 38 -26.31 20.30 -26.67
N VAL A 39 -25.38 19.36 -26.62
CA VAL A 39 -24.03 19.60 -26.12
C VAL A 39 -23.40 20.52 -27.16
N ALA A 40 -23.20 21.77 -26.75
CA ALA A 40 -22.31 22.70 -27.44
C ALA A 40 -21.05 21.91 -27.83
N VAL A 41 -20.66 21.97 -29.11
CA VAL A 41 -19.52 21.24 -29.67
C VAL A 41 -18.28 21.62 -28.87
N GLY A 42 -18.00 20.80 -27.85
CA GLY A 42 -16.91 20.99 -26.90
C GLY A 42 -15.60 20.64 -27.56
N ALA A 43 -14.56 21.41 -27.20
CA ALA A 43 -13.19 21.31 -27.68
C ALA A 43 -12.71 19.86 -27.94
N PRO A 44 -11.81 19.64 -28.94
CA PRO A 44 -11.33 18.31 -29.31
C PRO A 44 -10.85 17.56 -28.07
N MET A 45 -11.53 16.45 -27.74
CA MET A 45 -11.17 15.60 -26.61
C MET A 45 -9.74 15.10 -26.82
N SER A 46 -8.82 15.61 -26.00
CA SER A 46 -7.44 15.12 -26.03
C SER A 46 -7.41 13.65 -25.62
N LEU A 47 -6.81 12.82 -26.47
CA LEU A 47 -6.69 11.38 -26.25
C LEU A 47 -5.28 11.03 -25.76
N ARG A 48 -5.16 9.92 -25.04
CA ARG A 48 -3.89 9.27 -24.69
C ARG A 48 -3.97 7.76 -24.95
N PRO A 49 -2.87 7.08 -25.27
CA PRO A 49 -2.85 5.63 -25.28
C PRO A 49 -2.99 5.11 -23.83
N CYS A 50 -3.78 4.05 -23.64
CA CYS A 50 -3.82 3.33 -22.38
C CYS A 50 -2.47 2.64 -22.16
N PRO A 51 -1.82 2.79 -20.99
CA PRO A 51 -0.51 2.16 -20.71
C PRO A 51 -0.60 0.63 -20.63
N ARG A 52 -1.81 0.06 -20.52
CA ARG A 52 -2.01 -1.39 -20.49
C ARG A 52 -2.27 -1.99 -21.86
N CYS A 53 -3.25 -1.46 -22.60
CA CYS A 53 -3.71 -2.07 -23.86
C CYS A 53 -3.40 -1.23 -25.10
N SER A 54 -2.71 -0.09 -24.93
CA SER A 54 -2.32 0.86 -25.97
C SER A 54 -3.48 1.51 -26.74
N LYS A 55 -4.73 1.14 -26.44
CA LYS A 55 -5.92 1.72 -27.08
C LYS A 55 -6.12 3.17 -26.64
N SER A 56 -6.61 3.99 -27.57
CA SER A 56 -6.85 5.41 -27.36
C SER A 56 -8.00 5.63 -26.37
N ILE A 57 -7.78 6.46 -25.36
CA ILE A 57 -8.74 6.79 -24.30
C ILE A 57 -8.74 8.29 -24.01
N PRO A 58 -9.85 8.87 -23.49
CA PRO A 58 -9.86 10.26 -23.05
C PRO A 58 -8.77 10.54 -22.00
N LYS A 59 -8.06 11.66 -22.11
CA LYS A 59 -7.04 12.05 -21.10
C LYS A 59 -7.64 12.19 -19.69
N SER A 60 -8.89 12.63 -19.59
CA SER A 60 -9.63 12.79 -18.33
C SER A 60 -10.09 11.46 -17.71
N SER A 61 -10.03 10.34 -18.44
CA SER A 61 -10.42 9.05 -17.88
C SER A 61 -9.51 8.66 -16.73
N THR A 62 -10.10 8.22 -15.63
CA THR A 62 -9.43 7.57 -14.48
C THR A 62 -9.25 6.07 -14.68
N PHE A 63 -10.04 5.47 -15.58
CA PHE A 63 -9.95 4.06 -15.98
C PHE A 63 -10.01 3.89 -17.50
N CYS A 64 -9.36 2.87 -18.04
CA CYS A 64 -9.55 2.48 -19.43
C CYS A 64 -10.88 1.71 -19.57
N PRO A 65 -11.85 2.18 -20.38
CA PRO A 65 -13.14 1.51 -20.56
C PRO A 65 -13.02 0.15 -21.27
N LEU A 66 -11.90 -0.12 -21.92
CA LEU A 66 -11.70 -1.32 -22.73
C LEU A 66 -11.01 -2.44 -21.98
N CYS A 67 -10.10 -2.12 -21.05
CA CYS A 67 -9.35 -3.13 -20.30
C CYS A 67 -9.44 -2.97 -18.77
N GLY A 68 -10.24 -2.01 -18.29
CA GLY A 68 -10.44 -1.75 -16.85
C GLY A 68 -9.21 -1.20 -16.11
N ALA A 69 -8.12 -0.87 -16.82
CA ALA A 69 -6.89 -0.38 -16.19
C ALA A 69 -7.12 0.96 -15.47
N ALA A 70 -6.84 1.00 -14.16
CA ALA A 70 -6.90 2.23 -13.36
C ALA A 70 -5.68 3.11 -13.68
N LEU A 71 -5.88 4.21 -14.40
CA LEU A 71 -4.79 4.99 -14.99
C LEU A 71 -3.93 5.71 -13.95
N SER A 72 -4.49 5.93 -12.75
CA SER A 72 -3.75 6.42 -11.58
C SER A 72 -2.59 5.51 -11.18
N ILE A 73 -2.67 4.20 -11.47
CA ILE A 73 -1.62 3.22 -11.14
C ILE A 73 -0.30 3.54 -11.86
N TRP A 74 -0.40 4.04 -13.10
CA TRP A 74 0.77 4.29 -13.92
C TRP A 74 1.45 5.62 -13.64
N ASN A 75 0.80 6.56 -12.94
CA ASN A 75 1.35 7.89 -12.66
C ASN A 75 2.70 7.82 -11.93
N ILE A 76 2.87 6.91 -10.96
CA ILE A 76 4.14 6.73 -10.24
C ILE A 76 5.15 5.94 -11.09
N HIS A 77 4.68 5.00 -11.91
CA HIS A 77 5.58 4.22 -12.76
C HIS A 77 6.22 5.07 -13.86
N VAL A 78 5.45 5.98 -14.45
CA VAL A 78 5.88 6.89 -15.52
C VAL A 78 6.50 8.19 -15.00
N ALA A 79 6.46 8.44 -13.69
CA ALA A 79 7.07 9.61 -13.07
C ALA A 79 8.58 9.65 -13.35
N ALA A 80 9.07 10.84 -13.69
CA ALA A 80 10.48 11.03 -14.03
C ALA A 80 11.36 10.77 -12.81
N VAL A 81 12.41 9.98 -12.99
CA VAL A 81 13.46 9.81 -11.99
C VAL A 81 14.22 11.12 -11.88
N GLN A 82 14.32 11.65 -10.66
CA GLN A 82 15.12 12.83 -10.40
C GLN A 82 16.61 12.48 -10.58
N LYS A 83 17.29 13.14 -11.52
CA LYS A 83 18.75 13.03 -11.64
C LYS A 83 19.39 13.88 -10.53
N GLU A 84 20.37 13.32 -9.81
CA GLU A 84 21.13 14.06 -8.80
C GLU A 84 21.67 15.37 -9.41
N GLY A 85 21.34 16.51 -8.79
CA GLY A 85 21.81 17.84 -9.22
C GLY A 85 20.88 18.63 -10.16
N ALA A 86 19.69 18.15 -10.50
CA ALA A 86 18.73 18.91 -11.30
C ALA A 86 18.01 19.98 -10.47
N ASN A 87 18.67 21.13 -10.27
CA ASN A 87 18.00 22.36 -9.87
C ASN A 87 17.20 22.84 -11.09
N THR A 88 15.91 22.54 -11.14
CA THR A 88 15.03 23.03 -12.22
C THR A 88 14.82 24.52 -12.00
N GLY A 89 15.58 25.33 -12.75
CA GLY A 89 15.44 26.77 -12.78
C GLY A 89 14.09 27.19 -13.34
N GLU A 90 13.07 27.28 -12.49
CA GLU A 90 11.81 27.95 -12.80
C GLU A 90 11.51 29.02 -11.74
N LYS A 91 11.28 30.26 -12.23
CA LYS A 91 11.04 31.49 -11.45
C LYS A 91 9.64 31.52 -10.83
N GLY A 92 9.22 30.47 -10.13
CA GLY A 92 7.96 30.41 -9.38
C GLY A 92 8.19 30.54 -7.87
N LYS A 93 7.20 31.06 -7.14
CA LYS A 93 7.20 30.96 -5.67
C LYS A 93 7.03 29.47 -5.31
N PRO A 94 7.82 28.92 -4.36
CA PRO A 94 7.69 27.52 -3.99
C PRO A 94 6.31 27.27 -3.35
N LYS A 95 5.59 26.24 -3.80
CA LYS A 95 4.26 25.90 -3.30
C LYS A 95 4.33 24.63 -2.43
N PRO A 96 3.54 24.53 -1.35
CA PRO A 96 3.50 23.34 -0.52
C PRO A 96 2.69 22.24 -1.18
N VAL A 97 3.32 21.10 -1.32
CA VAL A 97 2.71 19.83 -1.69
C VAL A 97 2.41 19.06 -0.41
N ILE A 98 1.22 18.50 -0.26
CA ILE A 98 0.88 17.68 0.91
C ILE A 98 0.66 16.21 0.52
N ASN A 99 1.48 15.33 1.07
CA ASN A 99 1.30 13.90 1.03
C ASN A 99 0.21 13.48 2.03
N ALA A 100 -1.00 13.27 1.54
CA ALA A 100 -2.16 12.86 2.35
C ALA A 100 -1.96 11.55 3.13
N THR A 101 -1.04 10.68 2.68
CA THR A 101 -0.72 9.40 3.38
C THR A 101 0.14 9.64 4.62
N LEU A 102 1.06 10.62 4.56
CA LEU A 102 1.91 11.00 5.68
C LEU A 102 1.23 12.05 6.58
N CYS A 103 0.27 12.81 6.05
CA CYS A 103 -0.44 13.83 6.82
C CYS A 103 -1.27 13.17 7.93
N VAL A 104 -0.94 13.47 9.18
CA VAL A 104 -1.66 12.98 10.37
C VAL A 104 -2.80 13.89 10.82
N GLY A 105 -3.10 14.94 10.04
CA GLY A 105 -4.19 15.85 10.37
C GLY A 105 -3.92 16.76 11.56
N CYS A 106 -2.66 17.03 11.89
CA CYS A 106 -2.30 17.83 13.07
C CYS A 106 -2.62 19.33 12.97
N HIS A 107 -3.13 19.84 11.85
CA HIS A 107 -3.49 21.25 11.62
C HIS A 107 -2.33 22.28 11.69
N SER A 108 -1.15 21.91 12.19
CA SER A 108 -0.05 22.86 12.43
C SER A 108 0.32 23.69 11.20
N CYS A 109 0.27 23.11 10.00
CA CYS A 109 0.58 23.81 8.76
C CYS A 109 -0.45 24.87 8.37
N VAL A 110 -1.73 24.66 8.73
CA VAL A 110 -2.80 25.63 8.52
C VAL A 110 -2.66 26.76 9.53
N ASP A 111 -2.38 26.44 10.80
CA ASP A 111 -2.29 27.41 11.90
C ASP A 111 -1.15 28.43 11.71
N VAL A 112 -0.03 28.02 11.09
CA VAL A 112 1.11 28.93 10.85
C VAL A 112 1.08 29.61 9.48
N CYS A 113 0.07 29.34 8.67
CA CYS A 113 -0.06 29.98 7.36
C CYS A 113 -0.52 31.42 7.56
N PRO A 114 0.27 32.43 7.16
CA PRO A 114 -0.12 33.84 7.30
C PRO A 114 -1.26 34.24 6.36
N GLU A 115 -1.52 33.42 5.32
CA GLU A 115 -2.52 33.68 4.28
C GLU A 115 -3.71 32.75 4.46
N THR A 116 -4.75 33.24 5.15
CA THR A 116 -5.97 32.48 5.46
C THR A 116 -6.61 31.88 4.21
N GLY A 117 -6.92 30.59 4.26
CA GLY A 117 -7.55 29.85 3.16
C GLY A 117 -6.58 29.34 2.08
N THR A 118 -5.27 29.62 2.19
CA THR A 118 -4.25 28.98 1.35
C THR A 118 -4.18 27.49 1.62
N LEU A 119 -4.03 27.11 2.89
CA LEU A 119 -4.10 25.73 3.36
C LEU A 119 -5.42 25.51 4.10
N ALA A 120 -6.05 24.37 3.89
CA ALA A 120 -7.29 23.99 4.57
C ALA A 120 -7.24 22.54 5.02
N MET A 121 -8.11 22.19 5.96
CA MET A 121 -8.31 20.82 6.39
C MET A 121 -9.57 20.27 5.75
N VAL A 122 -9.43 19.18 4.99
CA VAL A 122 -10.54 18.46 4.38
C VAL A 122 -10.41 16.99 4.76
N SER A 123 -11.46 16.45 5.39
CA SER A 123 -11.49 15.05 5.87
C SER A 123 -10.27 14.67 6.71
N GLY A 124 -9.87 15.55 7.64
CA GLY A 124 -8.73 15.31 8.53
C GLY A 124 -7.35 15.38 7.86
N LYS A 125 -7.25 15.79 6.58
CA LYS A 125 -5.98 15.97 5.86
C LYS A 125 -5.80 17.43 5.42
N ALA A 126 -4.56 17.89 5.46
CA ALA A 126 -4.22 19.21 4.95
C ALA A 126 -4.22 19.19 3.41
N ILE A 127 -4.79 20.22 2.81
CA ILE A 127 -4.79 20.44 1.36
C ILE A 127 -4.31 21.87 1.05
N LEU A 128 -3.73 22.06 -0.13
CA LEU A 128 -3.52 23.38 -0.71
C LEU A 128 -4.85 23.79 -1.36
N SER A 129 -5.63 24.60 -0.65
CA SER A 129 -6.98 25.00 -1.06
C SER A 129 -6.96 26.15 -2.06
N ASP A 130 -6.03 27.10 -1.91
CA ASP A 130 -5.89 28.26 -2.79
C ASP A 130 -4.40 28.49 -3.11
N PRO A 131 -3.89 27.92 -4.20
CA PRO A 131 -2.48 28.01 -4.58
C PRO A 131 -1.99 29.44 -4.87
N ASP A 132 -2.87 30.37 -5.22
CA ASP A 132 -2.49 31.71 -5.67
C ASP A 132 -2.23 32.66 -4.50
N LYS A 133 -2.83 32.38 -3.35
CA LYS A 133 -2.52 33.05 -2.07
C LYS A 133 -1.19 32.60 -1.46
N CYS A 134 -0.58 31.53 -1.96
CA CYS A 134 0.67 31.04 -1.38
C CYS A 134 1.84 31.99 -1.63
N THR A 135 2.41 32.54 -0.55
CA THR A 135 3.59 33.42 -0.61
C THR A 135 4.92 32.66 -0.63
N GLY A 136 4.90 31.33 -0.45
CA GLY A 136 6.11 30.49 -0.47
C GLY A 136 7.00 30.63 0.76
N HIS A 137 6.45 31.11 1.88
CA HIS A 137 7.17 31.41 3.13
C HIS A 137 7.67 30.18 3.92
N ALA A 138 7.49 28.96 3.43
CA ALA A 138 7.99 27.69 3.98
C ALA A 138 7.57 27.25 5.40
N LYS A 139 6.97 28.12 6.24
CA LYS A 139 6.59 27.75 7.62
C LYS A 139 5.73 26.49 7.70
N CYS A 140 4.86 26.23 6.73
CA CYS A 140 4.05 25.01 6.68
C CYS A 140 4.88 23.72 6.62
N VAL A 141 6.04 23.74 5.94
CA VAL A 141 7.01 22.64 5.88
C VAL A 141 7.77 22.54 7.19
N GLU A 142 8.25 23.66 7.72
CA GLU A 142 8.96 23.71 9.01
C GLU A 142 8.10 23.15 10.14
N VAL A 143 6.80 23.44 10.09
CA VAL A 143 5.90 22.97 11.12
C VAL A 143 5.30 21.59 10.86
N CYS A 144 5.52 21.00 9.69
CA CYS A 144 4.93 19.71 9.35
C CYS A 144 5.66 18.60 10.12
N PRO A 145 5.00 17.98 11.12
CA PRO A 145 5.68 17.05 12.01
C PRO A 145 6.07 15.77 11.26
N THR A 146 5.18 15.25 10.42
CA THR A 146 5.39 14.03 9.64
C THR A 146 6.15 14.22 8.34
N GLN A 147 6.64 15.43 8.04
CA GLN A 147 7.21 15.78 6.73
C GLN A 147 6.27 15.46 5.58
N ALA A 148 4.96 15.47 5.84
CA ALA A 148 3.95 15.33 4.82
C ALA A 148 3.97 16.49 3.82
N ILE A 149 4.59 17.62 4.17
CA ILE A 149 4.63 18.81 3.33
C ILE A 149 6.05 19.03 2.82
N VAL A 150 6.18 19.19 1.51
CA VAL A 150 7.42 19.61 0.84
C VAL A 150 7.13 20.84 0.00
N LEU A 151 8.12 21.73 -0.13
CA LEU A 151 8.05 22.85 -1.06
C LEU A 151 8.56 22.40 -2.42
N THR A 152 7.79 22.66 -3.46
CA THR A 152 8.20 22.42 -4.84
C THR A 152 8.17 23.71 -5.64
N PHE A 153 9.09 23.82 -6.60
CA PHE A 153 9.09 24.88 -7.60
C PHE A 153 8.44 24.33 -8.88
N GLY A 154 7.55 25.10 -9.51
CA GLY A 154 6.82 24.69 -10.73
C GLY A 154 5.66 23.71 -10.47
N ASP A 155 5.27 22.97 -11.51
CA ASP A 155 4.11 22.05 -11.52
C ASP A 155 4.38 20.66 -10.88
N ALA A 156 5.56 20.49 -10.26
CA ALA A 156 5.92 19.27 -9.55
C ALA A 156 5.08 19.15 -8.28
N LEU A 157 4.19 18.16 -8.24
CA LEU A 157 3.21 17.99 -7.17
C LEU A 157 3.66 17.05 -6.05
N GLN A 158 4.73 16.26 -6.19
CA GLN A 158 5.28 15.42 -5.10
C GLN A 158 6.60 14.75 -5.50
N THR A 159 7.56 14.60 -4.59
CA THR A 159 8.63 13.59 -4.74
C THR A 159 8.37 12.39 -3.86
N VAL A 160 8.64 11.18 -4.38
CA VAL A 160 8.49 9.93 -3.64
C VAL A 160 9.71 9.03 -3.84
N LYS A 161 10.24 8.51 -2.73
CA LYS A 161 11.29 7.49 -2.75
C LYS A 161 10.67 6.10 -2.83
N VAL A 162 10.87 5.42 -3.95
CA VAL A 162 10.26 4.11 -4.26
C VAL A 162 11.23 3.26 -5.09
N PRO A 163 11.04 1.92 -5.14
CA PRO A 163 11.80 1.06 -6.03
C PRO A 163 11.65 1.46 -7.51
N ASN A 164 12.71 1.26 -8.29
CA ASN A 164 12.71 1.51 -9.73
C ASN A 164 11.95 0.40 -10.45
N VAL A 165 10.70 0.70 -10.79
CA VAL A 165 9.73 -0.25 -11.37
C VAL A 165 9.19 0.30 -12.68
N LYS A 166 9.13 -0.57 -13.68
CA LYS A 166 8.55 -0.33 -15.02
C LYS A 166 7.01 -0.38 -14.97
N GLU A 167 6.36 0.00 -16.06
CA GLU A 167 4.89 -0.04 -16.18
C GLU A 167 4.27 -1.44 -16.00
N ASN A 168 5.05 -2.50 -16.27
CA ASN A 168 4.66 -3.90 -16.09
C ASN A 168 5.00 -4.44 -14.70
N PHE A 169 5.30 -3.57 -13.72
CA PHE A 169 5.65 -3.93 -12.34
C PHE A 169 7.03 -4.61 -12.19
N GLU A 170 7.78 -4.81 -13.26
CA GLU A 170 9.12 -5.41 -13.21
C GLU A 170 10.15 -4.39 -12.72
N THR A 171 11.06 -4.83 -11.86
CA THR A 171 12.17 -4.02 -11.35
C THR A 171 13.32 -3.93 -12.36
N ASN A 172 14.40 -3.26 -11.99
CA ASN A 172 15.69 -3.35 -12.69
C ASN A 172 16.31 -4.78 -12.62
N VAL A 173 15.84 -5.64 -11.71
CA VAL A 173 16.24 -7.06 -11.61
C VAL A 173 15.25 -7.92 -12.44
N PRO A 174 15.68 -8.51 -13.58
CA PRO A 174 14.77 -9.19 -14.51
C PRO A 174 14.06 -10.39 -13.87
N GLY A 175 12.72 -10.43 -13.91
CA GLY A 175 11.94 -11.51 -13.30
C GLY A 175 11.58 -11.30 -11.82
N VAL A 176 11.98 -10.17 -11.23
CA VAL A 176 11.50 -9.71 -9.92
C VAL A 176 10.56 -8.52 -10.11
N PHE A 177 9.37 -8.64 -9.53
CA PHE A 177 8.27 -7.67 -9.67
C PHE A 177 7.90 -7.08 -8.32
N ILE A 178 7.41 -5.84 -8.31
CA ILE A 178 6.96 -5.14 -7.09
C ILE A 178 5.52 -4.65 -7.29
N VAL A 179 4.65 -4.96 -6.31
CA VAL A 179 3.25 -4.55 -6.29
C VAL A 179 2.80 -4.09 -4.90
N GLY A 180 1.67 -3.39 -4.85
CA GLY A 180 1.08 -2.85 -3.64
C GLY A 180 1.82 -1.61 -3.14
N GLU A 181 1.80 -1.41 -1.81
CA GLU A 181 2.32 -0.19 -1.21
C GLU A 181 3.81 0.07 -1.53
N LEU A 182 4.60 -0.99 -1.77
CA LEU A 182 6.00 -0.88 -2.21
C LEU A 182 6.16 -0.06 -3.50
N GLY A 183 5.19 -0.15 -4.43
CA GLY A 183 5.16 0.63 -5.68
C GLY A 183 4.80 2.10 -5.49
N GLY A 184 4.46 2.53 -4.27
CA GLY A 184 4.19 3.93 -3.92
C GLY A 184 2.72 4.30 -3.71
N MET A 185 1.78 3.36 -3.93
CA MET A 185 0.34 3.60 -3.72
C MET A 185 -0.23 2.74 -2.60
N GLY A 186 -0.56 3.36 -1.47
CA GLY A 186 -1.05 2.68 -0.25
C GLY A 186 -2.55 2.36 -0.20
N LEU A 187 -3.25 2.28 -1.35
CA LEU A 187 -4.69 2.04 -1.40
C LEU A 187 -4.99 0.55 -1.63
N ILE A 188 -5.93 -0.02 -0.86
CA ILE A 188 -6.32 -1.44 -0.96
C ILE A 188 -6.79 -1.81 -2.37
N LYS A 189 -7.66 -0.99 -2.97
CA LYS A 189 -8.17 -1.18 -4.34
C LYS A 189 -7.03 -1.22 -5.37
N THR A 190 -6.09 -0.30 -5.25
CA THR A 190 -4.91 -0.24 -6.11
C THR A 190 -4.06 -1.50 -5.93
N ALA A 191 -3.75 -1.88 -4.69
CA ALA A 191 -2.97 -3.08 -4.38
C ALA A 191 -3.60 -4.35 -4.98
N ILE A 192 -4.91 -4.54 -4.85
CA ILE A 192 -5.63 -5.68 -5.45
C ILE A 192 -5.49 -5.67 -6.97
N ASN A 193 -5.71 -4.52 -7.61
CA ASN A 193 -5.59 -4.40 -9.06
C ASN A 193 -4.16 -4.69 -9.55
N GLU A 194 -3.14 -4.17 -8.88
CA GLU A 194 -1.74 -4.43 -9.21
C GLU A 194 -1.38 -5.92 -9.09
N GLY A 195 -1.85 -6.59 -8.03
CA GLY A 195 -1.66 -8.03 -7.84
C GLY A 195 -2.23 -8.87 -8.99
N LYS A 196 -3.39 -8.48 -9.53
CA LYS A 196 -3.96 -9.13 -10.71
C LYS A 196 -3.17 -8.80 -11.98
N LEU A 197 -2.81 -7.53 -12.17
CA LEU A 197 -2.13 -7.05 -13.38
C LEU A 197 -0.74 -7.67 -13.57
N VAL A 198 0.04 -7.82 -12.49
CA VAL A 198 1.35 -8.48 -12.57
C VAL A 198 1.21 -9.94 -13.01
N MET A 199 0.17 -10.64 -12.55
CA MET A 199 -0.10 -12.02 -12.95
C MET A 199 -0.58 -12.13 -14.40
N ASP A 200 -1.40 -11.18 -14.86
CA ASP A 200 -1.77 -11.06 -16.29
C ASP A 200 -0.51 -10.94 -17.16
N HIS A 201 0.48 -10.13 -16.74
CA HIS A 201 1.76 -9.97 -17.44
C HIS A 201 2.62 -11.24 -17.39
N LEU A 202 2.75 -11.86 -16.21
CA LEU A 202 3.52 -13.10 -16.03
C LEU A 202 3.00 -14.24 -16.88
N ARG A 203 1.67 -14.38 -17.00
CA ARG A 203 1.05 -15.40 -17.85
C ARG A 203 1.45 -15.25 -19.32
N GLU A 204 1.43 -14.03 -19.84
CA GLU A 204 1.83 -13.79 -21.23
C GLU A 204 3.33 -14.04 -21.45
N ARG A 205 4.18 -13.69 -20.49
CA ARG A 205 5.61 -14.01 -20.53
C ARG A 205 5.87 -15.52 -20.50
N LEU A 206 5.16 -16.25 -19.64
CA LEU A 206 5.24 -17.72 -19.58
C LEU A 206 4.81 -18.38 -20.89
N LYS A 207 3.79 -17.83 -21.58
CA LYS A 207 3.39 -18.30 -22.92
C LYS A 207 4.46 -18.03 -23.97
N GLN A 208 5.08 -16.85 -23.95
CA GLN A 208 6.16 -16.49 -24.88
C GLN A 208 7.41 -17.36 -24.67
N ASP A 209 7.78 -17.64 -23.41
CA ASP A 209 8.88 -18.55 -23.08
C ASP A 209 8.59 -19.97 -23.58
N LYS A 210 7.35 -20.46 -23.43
CA LYS A 210 6.93 -21.77 -23.97
C LYS A 210 6.96 -21.79 -25.49
N ALA A 211 6.53 -20.72 -26.16
CA ALA A 211 6.53 -20.61 -27.62
C ALA A 211 7.95 -20.53 -28.21
N SER A 212 8.89 -19.86 -27.54
CA SER A 212 10.30 -19.79 -27.96
C SER A 212 11.11 -21.06 -27.68
N GLN A 213 10.62 -21.93 -26.78
CA GLN A 213 11.20 -23.25 -26.49
C GLN A 213 10.56 -24.39 -27.30
N ALA A 214 9.51 -24.13 -28.10
CA ALA A 214 8.92 -25.14 -28.97
C ALA A 214 9.89 -25.47 -30.12
N PRO A 215 10.16 -26.77 -30.40
CA PRO A 215 11.07 -27.14 -31.49
C PRO A 215 10.51 -26.64 -32.82
N SER A 216 11.31 -25.91 -33.60
CA SER A 216 10.94 -25.52 -34.95
C SER A 216 10.84 -26.79 -35.81
N THR A 217 9.63 -27.23 -36.13
CA THR A 217 9.39 -28.23 -37.14
C THR A 217 9.56 -27.58 -38.52
N ALA A 218 10.80 -27.23 -38.87
CA ALA A 218 11.18 -26.92 -40.24
C ALA A 218 11.79 -28.18 -40.85
N ALA A 219 11.00 -28.87 -41.66
CA ALA A 219 11.42 -30.01 -42.45
C ALA A 219 12.68 -29.69 -43.25
N THR A 220 13.74 -30.47 -43.07
CA THR A 220 14.83 -30.52 -44.05
C THR A 220 15.08 -31.97 -44.40
N GLN A 221 14.69 -32.32 -45.62
CA GLN A 221 15.03 -33.56 -46.28
C GLN A 221 16.56 -33.67 -46.37
N VAL A 222 17.10 -34.80 -45.94
CA VAL A 222 18.51 -35.16 -46.13
C VAL A 222 18.60 -36.05 -47.37
N PRO A 223 19.43 -35.73 -48.37
CA PRO A 223 20.06 -36.75 -49.20
C PRO A 223 21.42 -37.13 -48.61
N SER A 224 21.70 -38.43 -48.62
CA SER A 224 22.94 -39.03 -48.14
C SER A 224 24.11 -38.76 -49.09
N ALA A 225 25.33 -38.60 -48.58
CA ALA A 225 26.48 -39.47 -48.86
C ALA A 225 27.85 -38.89 -48.43
N ALA A 226 28.72 -39.83 -48.05
CA ALA A 226 30.18 -39.87 -48.17
C ALA A 226 31.08 -39.27 -47.08
N ALA A 227 32.09 -40.07 -46.76
CA ALA A 227 33.03 -40.01 -45.64
C ALA A 227 34.34 -39.28 -45.97
N GLY A 228 35.06 -38.83 -44.94
CA GLY A 228 36.44 -38.32 -45.01
C GLY A 228 37.02 -37.95 -43.64
N HIS A 229 38.29 -38.26 -43.41
CA HIS A 229 39.02 -38.34 -42.12
C HIS A 229 39.49 -36.99 -41.47
N ALA A 230 39.49 -36.96 -40.12
CA ALA A 230 40.36 -36.35 -39.05
C ALA A 230 41.34 -35.15 -39.33
N PRO A 231 41.86 -34.36 -38.34
CA PRO A 231 41.96 -34.59 -36.86
C PRO A 231 41.70 -33.37 -35.90
N SER A 232 41.80 -33.67 -34.60
CA SER A 232 41.69 -32.89 -33.33
C SER A 232 42.48 -31.58 -33.21
N THR A 233 42.03 -30.51 -32.51
CA THR A 233 42.18 -30.17 -31.04
C THR A 233 41.83 -28.64 -30.87
N PRO A 234 41.69 -28.00 -29.67
CA PRO A 234 40.90 -28.28 -28.46
C PRO A 234 39.80 -27.22 -28.15
N ALA A 235 38.84 -27.64 -27.33
CA ALA A 235 38.09 -26.90 -26.29
C ALA A 235 37.87 -25.38 -26.45
N GLY A 236 36.80 -25.00 -27.15
CA GLY A 236 36.07 -23.75 -26.93
C GLY A 236 34.78 -24.07 -26.16
N GLN A 237 34.53 -23.36 -25.06
CA GLN A 237 33.33 -23.49 -24.24
C GLN A 237 32.05 -23.40 -25.10
N GLU A 238 31.26 -24.47 -25.12
CA GLU A 238 29.91 -24.43 -25.67
C GLU A 238 29.02 -23.52 -24.79
N PRO A 239 28.18 -22.66 -25.38
CA PRO A 239 27.16 -21.94 -24.62
C PRO A 239 26.19 -22.97 -24.01
N SER A 240 26.03 -22.91 -22.68
CA SER A 240 25.24 -23.90 -21.94
C SER A 240 23.81 -23.98 -22.48
N LYS A 241 23.44 -25.16 -22.96
CA LYS A 241 22.05 -25.56 -23.23
C LYS A 241 21.15 -25.13 -22.06
N ALA A 242 20.11 -24.36 -22.34
CA ALA A 242 19.12 -23.94 -21.36
C ALA A 242 18.56 -25.17 -20.65
N ALA A 243 18.80 -25.27 -19.33
CA ALA A 243 18.30 -26.34 -18.50
C ALA A 243 16.76 -26.35 -18.54
N THR A 244 16.18 -27.52 -18.81
CA THR A 244 14.75 -27.78 -18.63
C THR A 244 14.33 -27.44 -17.19
N PRO A 245 13.19 -26.77 -16.96
CA PRO A 245 12.75 -26.41 -15.61
C PRO A 245 12.60 -27.67 -14.75
N ASP A 246 13.25 -27.68 -13.59
CA ASP A 246 13.12 -28.74 -12.58
C ASP A 246 11.63 -28.89 -12.18
N PRO A 247 11.06 -30.11 -12.16
CA PRO A 247 9.67 -30.37 -11.79
C PRO A 247 9.28 -29.88 -10.38
N ASP A 248 10.22 -29.47 -9.53
CA ASP A 248 9.94 -28.81 -8.23
C ASP A 248 9.96 -27.27 -8.28
N THR A 249 10.20 -26.69 -9.46
CA THR A 249 10.23 -25.23 -9.65
C THR A 249 8.80 -24.64 -9.65
N TYR A 250 8.62 -23.56 -8.91
CA TYR A 250 7.41 -22.73 -8.99
C TYR A 250 7.48 -21.81 -10.22
N ASP A 251 6.33 -21.57 -10.87
CA ASP A 251 6.22 -20.51 -11.86
C ASP A 251 6.43 -19.14 -11.20
N VAL A 252 5.88 -18.96 -9.99
CA VAL A 252 6.02 -17.72 -9.23
C VAL A 252 5.99 -17.93 -7.72
N VAL A 253 6.89 -17.24 -7.00
CA VAL A 253 6.80 -17.09 -5.54
C VAL A 253 6.34 -15.69 -5.22
N ILE A 254 5.31 -15.57 -4.39
CA ILE A 254 4.69 -14.32 -3.96
C ILE A 254 5.09 -14.06 -2.51
N VAL A 255 5.72 -12.92 -2.26
CA VAL A 255 6.24 -12.54 -0.93
C VAL A 255 5.33 -11.50 -0.31
N GLY A 256 4.54 -11.91 0.68
CA GLY A 256 3.53 -11.13 1.38
C GLY A 256 2.10 -11.54 0.99
N ALA A 257 1.21 -11.64 1.98
CA ALA A 257 -0.21 -11.99 1.84
C ALA A 257 -1.13 -10.84 2.28
N GLY A 258 -0.72 -9.60 1.98
CA GLY A 258 -1.63 -8.44 1.98
C GLY A 258 -2.56 -8.44 0.76
N PRO A 259 -3.37 -7.38 0.56
CA PRO A 259 -4.35 -7.32 -0.54
C PRO A 259 -3.75 -7.57 -1.94
N ALA A 260 -2.56 -7.03 -2.22
CA ALA A 260 -1.87 -7.29 -3.49
C ALA A 260 -1.42 -8.75 -3.63
N GLY A 261 -0.82 -9.31 -2.58
CA GLY A 261 -0.32 -10.68 -2.58
C GLY A 261 -1.43 -11.72 -2.67
N LEU A 262 -2.55 -11.51 -1.97
CA LEU A 262 -3.73 -12.38 -2.07
C LEU A 262 -4.38 -12.30 -3.46
N SER A 263 -4.56 -11.09 -4.02
CA SER A 263 -5.04 -10.92 -5.39
C SER A 263 -4.13 -11.62 -6.41
N ALA A 264 -2.81 -11.48 -6.25
CA ALA A 264 -1.82 -12.16 -7.07
C ALA A 264 -1.92 -13.70 -6.93
N SER A 265 -2.11 -14.21 -5.71
CA SER A 265 -2.25 -15.64 -5.44
C SER A 265 -3.50 -16.23 -6.07
N LEU A 266 -4.65 -15.55 -5.92
CA LEU A 266 -5.92 -15.93 -6.52
C LEU A 266 -5.86 -15.91 -8.04
N THR A 267 -5.19 -14.90 -8.62
CA THR A 267 -5.01 -14.81 -10.08
C THR A 267 -4.08 -15.91 -10.60
N ALA A 268 -2.99 -16.20 -9.87
CA ALA A 268 -2.08 -17.30 -10.21
C ALA A 268 -2.82 -18.65 -10.20
N GLN A 269 -3.69 -18.86 -9.19
CA GLN A 269 -4.53 -20.04 -9.10
C GLN A 269 -5.56 -20.12 -10.24
N GLN A 270 -6.22 -19.00 -10.58
CA GLN A 270 -7.15 -18.93 -11.71
C GLN A 270 -6.48 -19.29 -13.04
N TYR A 271 -5.18 -19.02 -13.18
CA TYR A 271 -4.37 -19.35 -14.35
C TYR A 271 -3.66 -20.70 -14.24
N GLU A 272 -3.98 -21.49 -13.20
CA GLU A 272 -3.38 -22.81 -12.94
C GLU A 272 -1.85 -22.78 -12.90
N LEU A 273 -1.28 -21.66 -12.46
CA LEU A 273 0.17 -21.51 -12.27
C LEU A 273 0.61 -22.26 -11.01
N ARG A 274 1.81 -22.83 -11.05
CA ARG A 274 2.45 -23.37 -9.86
C ARG A 274 2.98 -22.22 -9.02
N TYR A 275 2.24 -21.80 -8.00
CA TYR A 275 2.65 -20.69 -7.13
C TYR A 275 2.89 -21.11 -5.68
N LEU A 276 3.66 -20.28 -4.97
CA LEU A 276 3.83 -20.34 -3.53
C LEU A 276 3.75 -18.95 -2.94
N THR A 277 2.87 -18.74 -1.97
CA THR A 277 2.73 -17.47 -1.24
C THR A 277 3.30 -17.61 0.16
N LEU A 278 4.25 -16.73 0.51
CA LEU A 278 4.97 -16.70 1.78
C LEU A 278 4.61 -15.42 2.55
N GLU A 279 4.12 -15.55 3.78
CA GLU A 279 3.75 -14.44 4.65
C GLU A 279 4.52 -14.53 5.96
N ALA A 280 5.15 -13.42 6.35
CA ALA A 280 5.99 -13.35 7.54
C ALA A 280 5.18 -13.47 8.84
N GLY A 281 3.95 -12.94 8.86
CA GLY A 281 3.03 -13.04 9.99
C GLY A 281 1.79 -13.88 9.69
N GLU A 282 0.66 -13.44 10.23
CA GLU A 282 -0.66 -14.00 9.92
C GLU A 282 -1.23 -13.46 8.60
N LEU A 283 -2.24 -14.15 8.08
CA LEU A 283 -3.03 -13.68 6.93
C LEU A 283 -3.58 -12.27 7.18
N ALA A 284 -3.42 -11.41 6.18
CA ALA A 284 -3.87 -10.01 6.22
C ALA A 284 -3.35 -9.24 7.45
N SER A 285 -2.13 -9.54 7.93
CA SER A 285 -1.46 -8.93 9.09
C SER A 285 -1.58 -7.39 9.13
N THR A 286 -1.43 -6.73 7.98
CA THR A 286 -1.58 -5.27 7.86
C THR A 286 -2.99 -4.77 8.18
N ILE A 287 -4.03 -5.52 7.79
CA ILE A 287 -5.44 -5.18 8.06
C ILE A 287 -5.79 -5.47 9.52
N ARG A 288 -5.26 -6.57 10.11
CA ARG A 288 -5.47 -6.92 11.52
C ARG A 288 -5.02 -5.80 12.47
N GLN A 289 -3.92 -5.13 12.11
CA GLN A 289 -3.34 -4.00 12.84
C GLN A 289 -4.07 -2.66 12.64
N TYR A 290 -5.17 -2.61 11.86
CA TYR A 290 -5.99 -1.40 11.80
C TYR A 290 -6.74 -1.19 13.13
N PRO A 291 -7.03 0.06 13.54
CA PRO A 291 -7.89 0.34 14.68
C PRO A 291 -9.27 -0.31 14.53
N ARG A 292 -9.86 -0.78 15.65
CA ARG A 292 -11.15 -1.49 15.71
C ARG A 292 -12.34 -0.73 15.11
N GLN A 293 -12.24 0.60 14.96
CA GLN A 293 -13.31 1.45 14.44
C GLN A 293 -12.98 2.12 13.10
N LYS A 294 -12.02 1.56 12.34
CA LYS A 294 -11.73 2.13 11.03
C LYS A 294 -12.92 1.91 10.09
N PHE A 295 -13.61 3.00 9.75
CA PHE A 295 -14.56 3.02 8.65
C PHE A 295 -13.82 2.75 7.34
N LEU A 296 -14.18 1.65 6.68
CA LEU A 296 -13.65 1.27 5.39
C LEU A 296 -14.64 1.75 4.32
N MET A 297 -14.39 2.91 3.74
CA MET A 297 -15.11 3.32 2.53
C MET A 297 -14.58 2.50 1.36
N ALA A 298 -15.31 1.47 0.93
CA ALA A 298 -14.96 0.69 -0.25
C ALA A 298 -16.01 0.89 -1.35
N GLU A 299 -15.63 1.61 -2.40
CA GLU A 299 -16.22 1.37 -3.72
C GLU A 299 -16.04 -0.11 -4.11
N PRO A 300 -16.93 -0.72 -4.90
CA PRO A 300 -16.79 -2.11 -5.33
C PRO A 300 -15.41 -2.41 -5.93
N VAL A 301 -14.80 -3.52 -5.53
CA VAL A 301 -13.53 -4.03 -6.09
C VAL A 301 -13.72 -5.44 -6.58
N GLU A 302 -13.31 -5.74 -7.81
CA GLU A 302 -13.33 -7.11 -8.33
C GLU A 302 -12.18 -7.93 -7.74
N ILE A 303 -12.52 -9.03 -7.07
CA ILE A 303 -11.57 -9.99 -6.52
C ILE A 303 -11.53 -11.24 -7.41
N PRO A 304 -10.35 -11.66 -7.91
CA PRO A 304 -10.23 -12.89 -8.70
C PRO A 304 -10.78 -14.12 -7.95
N LEU A 305 -11.52 -14.98 -8.64
CA LEU A 305 -12.19 -16.18 -8.09
C LEU A 305 -13.31 -15.93 -7.04
N TYR A 306 -13.61 -14.67 -6.70
CA TYR A 306 -14.68 -14.32 -5.76
C TYR A 306 -15.76 -13.42 -6.39
N GLY A 307 -15.39 -12.51 -7.29
CA GLY A 307 -16.28 -11.55 -7.93
C GLY A 307 -16.26 -10.18 -7.26
N SER A 308 -17.35 -9.41 -7.41
CA SER A 308 -17.44 -8.04 -6.90
C SER A 308 -17.50 -8.02 -5.37
N LEU A 309 -16.45 -7.51 -4.75
CA LEU A 309 -16.43 -7.24 -3.32
C LEU A 309 -16.96 -5.83 -3.06
N TYR A 310 -18.14 -5.78 -2.45
CA TYR A 310 -18.68 -4.56 -1.86
C TYR A 310 -18.73 -4.72 -0.34
N VAL A 311 -17.89 -3.96 0.36
CA VAL A 311 -17.95 -3.86 1.82
C VAL A 311 -18.67 -2.56 2.13
N ALA A 312 -20.00 -2.61 2.21
CA ALA A 312 -20.81 -1.49 2.68
C ALA A 312 -20.48 -1.25 4.16
N ASP A 313 -20.07 -0.03 4.52
CA ASP A 313 -19.98 0.49 5.89
C ASP A 313 -19.51 -0.54 6.94
N GLY A 314 -18.43 -1.28 6.63
CA GLY A 314 -17.95 -2.39 7.45
C GLY A 314 -16.82 -2.01 8.40
N THR A 315 -16.69 -2.75 9.51
CA THR A 315 -15.53 -2.65 10.41
C THR A 315 -14.34 -3.41 9.83
N LYS A 316 -13.15 -3.29 10.46
CA LYS A 316 -11.98 -4.09 10.07
C LYS A 316 -12.27 -5.60 10.18
N GLU A 317 -13.07 -6.00 11.15
CA GLU A 317 -13.46 -7.40 11.39
C GLU A 317 -14.27 -7.92 10.22
N THR A 318 -15.23 -7.14 9.70
CA THR A 318 -15.98 -7.51 8.48
C THR A 318 -15.05 -7.76 7.30
N LEU A 319 -14.03 -6.92 7.10
CA LEU A 319 -13.06 -7.12 6.03
C LEU A 319 -12.19 -8.36 6.25
N LEU A 320 -11.79 -8.65 7.50
CA LEU A 320 -11.05 -9.87 7.82
C LEU A 320 -11.89 -11.12 7.56
N THR A 321 -13.15 -11.14 7.99
CA THR A 321 -14.09 -12.25 7.74
C THR A 321 -14.28 -12.47 6.24
N VAL A 322 -14.38 -11.41 5.46
CA VAL A 322 -14.42 -11.50 3.98
C VAL A 322 -13.16 -12.17 3.45
N TRP A 323 -11.97 -11.75 3.88
CA TRP A 323 -10.72 -12.37 3.43
C TRP A 323 -10.61 -13.83 3.84
N GLU A 324 -11.00 -14.18 5.07
CA GLU A 324 -11.05 -15.56 5.55
C GLU A 324 -12.05 -16.41 4.75
N THR A 325 -13.19 -15.82 4.37
CA THR A 325 -14.20 -16.46 3.51
C THR A 325 -13.66 -16.68 2.10
N ILE A 326 -12.97 -15.70 1.52
CA ILE A 326 -12.32 -15.83 0.21
C ILE A 326 -11.30 -16.98 0.26
N ILE A 327 -10.46 -17.02 1.29
CA ILE A 327 -9.39 -18.02 1.40
C ILE A 327 -9.98 -19.43 1.57
N SER A 328 -10.99 -19.58 2.46
CA SER A 328 -11.65 -20.87 2.69
C SER A 328 -12.42 -21.38 1.46
N ASN A 329 -13.13 -20.50 0.75
CA ASN A 329 -13.91 -20.89 -0.43
C ASN A 329 -13.04 -21.17 -1.66
N THR A 330 -11.94 -20.43 -1.84
CA THR A 330 -11.05 -20.59 -3.00
C THR A 330 -9.98 -21.66 -2.78
N GLY A 331 -9.65 -21.98 -1.53
CA GLY A 331 -8.55 -22.89 -1.20
C GLY A 331 -7.16 -22.33 -1.53
N VAL A 332 -7.04 -21.00 -1.67
CA VAL A 332 -5.77 -20.33 -1.96
C VAL A 332 -4.72 -20.67 -0.91
N LYS A 333 -3.54 -21.11 -1.35
CA LYS A 333 -2.50 -21.64 -0.45
C LYS A 333 -1.53 -20.54 -0.04
N VAL A 334 -1.48 -20.25 1.25
CA VAL A 334 -0.54 -19.28 1.84
C VAL A 334 0.20 -19.95 3.00
N ARG A 335 1.54 -19.87 3.01
CA ARG A 335 2.36 -20.27 4.16
C ARG A 335 2.59 -19.05 5.05
N THR A 336 1.92 -19.04 6.19
CA THR A 336 2.06 -18.00 7.22
C THR A 336 3.21 -18.28 8.16
N ASN A 337 3.60 -17.27 8.94
CA ASN A 337 4.72 -17.32 9.89
C ASN A 337 6.02 -17.78 9.22
N GLU A 338 6.22 -17.41 7.95
CA GLU A 338 7.35 -17.81 7.13
C GLU A 338 7.86 -16.61 6.32
N GLY A 339 8.68 -15.78 6.98
CA GLY A 339 9.29 -14.61 6.37
C GLY A 339 10.43 -14.97 5.43
N VAL A 340 10.44 -14.35 4.24
CA VAL A 340 11.56 -14.47 3.29
C VAL A 340 12.76 -13.70 3.82
N GLN A 341 13.92 -14.36 3.88
CA GLN A 341 15.19 -13.78 4.32
C GLN A 341 16.13 -13.48 3.16
N ARG A 342 16.02 -14.22 2.05
CA ARG A 342 16.94 -14.09 0.91
C ARG A 342 16.22 -14.41 -0.39
N VAL A 343 16.49 -13.60 -1.42
CA VAL A 343 16.14 -13.89 -2.82
C VAL A 343 17.41 -13.80 -3.64
N GLN A 344 17.81 -14.88 -4.30
CA GLN A 344 19.04 -14.96 -5.07
C GLN A 344 18.78 -15.47 -6.46
N LYS A 345 19.42 -14.87 -7.46
CA LYS A 345 19.35 -15.35 -8.84
C LYS A 345 19.98 -16.75 -8.95
N ASN A 346 19.32 -17.64 -9.66
CA ASN A 346 19.80 -18.99 -9.95
C ASN A 346 19.48 -19.37 -11.40
N GLY A 347 20.49 -19.32 -12.28
CA GLY A 347 20.31 -19.58 -13.70
C GLY A 347 19.25 -18.67 -14.32
N THR A 348 18.18 -19.27 -14.83
CA THR A 348 17.03 -18.58 -15.45
C THR A 348 15.94 -18.18 -14.44
N GLY A 349 16.09 -18.53 -13.17
CA GLY A 349 15.13 -18.24 -12.10
C GLY A 349 15.80 -17.76 -10.81
N TYR A 350 15.21 -18.13 -9.67
CA TYR A 350 15.53 -17.64 -8.35
C TYR A 350 15.43 -18.72 -7.28
N PHE A 351 16.27 -18.57 -6.25
CA PHE A 351 16.09 -19.18 -4.94
C PHE A 351 15.46 -18.18 -3.99
N VAL A 352 14.37 -18.59 -3.35
CA VAL A 352 13.73 -17.86 -2.23
C VAL A 352 13.95 -18.67 -0.95
N GLU A 353 14.60 -18.07 0.04
CA GLU A 353 14.97 -18.72 1.29
C GLU A 353 14.24 -18.11 2.48
N THR A 354 13.81 -19.01 3.37
CA THR A 354 13.11 -18.72 4.62
C THR A 354 13.77 -19.56 5.74
N PRO A 355 13.46 -19.31 7.02
CA PRO A 355 13.88 -20.20 8.11
C PRO A 355 13.39 -21.64 7.97
N LYS A 356 12.32 -21.87 7.20
CA LYS A 356 11.64 -23.17 7.09
C LYS A 356 12.00 -23.92 5.82
N GLY A 357 12.61 -23.27 4.82
CA GLY A 357 12.92 -23.93 3.56
C GLY A 357 13.55 -23.03 2.50
N ARG A 358 13.85 -23.65 1.37
CA ARG A 358 14.42 -23.02 0.17
C ARG A 358 13.60 -23.45 -1.04
N TYR A 359 13.15 -22.48 -1.83
CA TYR A 359 12.23 -22.70 -2.94
C TYR A 359 12.82 -22.20 -4.25
N HIS A 360 12.71 -23.02 -5.30
CA HIS A 360 13.08 -22.64 -6.65
C HIS A 360 11.88 -22.01 -7.35
N THR A 361 12.08 -20.89 -8.04
CA THR A 361 11.02 -20.21 -8.78
C THR A 361 11.54 -19.53 -10.04
N ARG A 362 10.71 -19.41 -11.07
CA ARG A 362 11.05 -18.61 -12.26
C ARG A 362 10.94 -17.12 -11.98
N PHE A 363 9.87 -16.71 -11.30
CA PHE A 363 9.58 -15.31 -11.01
C PHE A 363 9.33 -15.08 -9.53
N VAL A 364 9.57 -13.84 -9.08
CA VAL A 364 9.30 -13.40 -7.71
C VAL A 364 8.42 -12.16 -7.75
N VAL A 365 7.30 -12.17 -7.02
CA VAL A 365 6.41 -11.01 -6.87
C VAL A 365 6.49 -10.53 -5.42
N MET A 366 6.96 -9.30 -5.24
CA MET A 366 7.19 -8.66 -3.95
C MET A 366 5.95 -7.84 -3.58
N ALA A 367 5.15 -8.35 -2.64
CA ALA A 367 3.87 -7.80 -2.19
C ALA A 367 3.85 -7.53 -0.67
N MET A 368 5.02 -7.29 -0.06
CA MET A 368 5.22 -7.15 1.39
C MET A 368 4.90 -5.76 1.97
N GLY A 369 4.52 -4.79 1.14
CA GLY A 369 4.27 -3.40 1.57
C GLY A 369 5.52 -2.63 2.02
N ARG A 370 5.39 -1.33 2.34
CA ARG A 370 6.53 -0.47 2.71
C ARG A 370 6.88 -0.46 4.19
N ARG A 371 5.99 -0.99 5.03
CA ARG A 371 6.12 -0.86 6.48
C ARG A 371 7.25 -1.71 7.06
N GLY A 372 7.74 -2.68 6.28
CA GLY A 372 8.54 -3.78 6.78
C GLY A 372 7.92 -4.38 8.04
N THR A 373 8.75 -5.01 8.87
CA THR A 373 8.29 -5.56 10.15
C THR A 373 8.39 -4.46 11.21
N PRO A 374 7.27 -4.02 11.83
CA PRO A 374 7.35 -3.09 12.95
C PRO A 374 8.18 -3.75 14.06
N ARG A 375 9.06 -2.98 14.71
CA ARG A 375 9.79 -3.51 15.86
C ARG A 375 8.79 -3.82 16.96
N ARG A 376 8.96 -4.98 17.57
CA ARG A 376 8.14 -5.48 18.67
C ARG A 376 8.77 -5.17 20.02
N LEU A 377 7.92 -4.97 21.02
CA LEU A 377 8.28 -4.87 22.43
C LEU A 377 8.73 -6.22 22.97
N GLY A 378 8.11 -7.32 22.50
CA GLY A 378 8.33 -8.66 23.07
C GLY A 378 7.68 -8.83 24.45
N ALA A 379 6.82 -7.90 24.86
CA ALA A 379 6.11 -7.96 26.13
C ALA A 379 4.91 -8.92 26.04
N PRO A 380 4.60 -9.70 27.08
CA PRO A 380 3.36 -10.46 27.16
C PRO A 380 2.13 -9.57 26.92
N GLY A 381 1.21 -10.05 26.08
CA GLY A 381 -0.01 -9.33 25.70
C GLY A 381 0.14 -8.29 24.59
N GLU A 382 1.32 -8.16 23.97
CA GLU A 382 1.52 -7.27 22.82
C GLU A 382 0.66 -7.65 21.59
N ASP A 383 0.22 -8.89 21.48
CA ASP A 383 -0.65 -9.35 20.39
C ASP A 383 -2.16 -9.05 20.61
N LEU A 384 -2.52 -8.39 21.72
CA LEU A 384 -3.90 -8.00 21.99
C LEU A 384 -4.42 -6.98 20.96
N ALA A 385 -5.71 -7.05 20.64
CA ALA A 385 -6.34 -6.22 19.62
C ALA A 385 -6.32 -4.71 19.91
N LYS A 386 -6.02 -4.31 21.14
CA LYS A 386 -5.85 -2.91 21.59
C LYS A 386 -4.45 -2.34 21.30
N VAL A 387 -3.52 -3.17 20.86
CA VAL A 387 -2.14 -2.78 20.52
C VAL A 387 -2.05 -2.48 19.03
N ALA A 388 -1.55 -1.30 18.69
CA ALA A 388 -1.39 -0.84 17.32
C ALA A 388 0.02 -0.29 17.10
N TYR A 389 0.60 -0.56 15.93
CA TYR A 389 1.92 -0.06 15.54
C TYR A 389 1.84 1.22 14.69
N ARG A 390 0.66 1.86 14.67
CA ARG A 390 0.40 3.13 13.98
C ARG A 390 -0.79 3.84 14.62
N LEU A 391 -0.67 5.15 14.76
CA LEU A 391 -1.81 6.04 14.95
C LEU A 391 -2.32 6.49 13.58
N ILE A 392 -3.61 6.26 13.27
CA ILE A 392 -4.21 6.66 11.99
C ILE A 392 -4.85 8.05 12.13
N GLU A 393 -5.80 8.18 13.05
CA GLU A 393 -6.56 9.40 13.31
C GLU A 393 -6.69 9.59 14.82
N ALA A 394 -6.03 10.62 15.35
CA ALA A 394 -6.02 10.90 16.79
C ALA A 394 -7.41 11.28 17.31
N ASP A 395 -8.19 11.99 16.50
CA ASP A 395 -9.50 12.55 16.87
C ASP A 395 -10.58 11.48 17.04
N THR A 396 -10.33 10.23 16.61
CA THR A 396 -11.26 9.10 16.85
C THR A 396 -11.24 8.60 18.29
N TYR A 397 -10.26 9.03 19.09
CA TYR A 397 -10.14 8.64 20.50
C TYR A 397 -10.61 9.78 21.39
N GLU A 398 -11.68 9.52 22.14
CA GLU A 398 -12.21 10.47 23.14
C GLU A 398 -12.43 9.78 24.49
N ASP A 399 -12.04 10.46 25.56
CA ASP A 399 -12.16 10.00 26.95
C ASP A 399 -11.51 8.62 27.20
N GLN A 400 -10.32 8.41 26.62
CA GLN A 400 -9.59 7.14 26.70
C GLN A 400 -8.29 7.23 27.50
N ASP A 401 -7.90 6.13 28.14
CA ASP A 401 -6.56 5.88 28.66
C ASP A 401 -5.66 5.31 27.56
N LEU A 402 -4.67 6.07 27.14
CA LEU A 402 -3.86 5.77 25.96
C LEU A 402 -2.37 5.71 26.33
N LEU A 403 -1.71 4.63 25.96
CA LEU A 403 -0.26 4.47 26.09
C LEU A 403 0.39 4.62 24.72
N VAL A 404 1.39 5.48 24.59
CA VAL A 404 2.26 5.57 23.42
C VAL A 404 3.66 5.10 23.84
N VAL A 405 4.28 4.22 23.07
CA VAL A 405 5.61 3.67 23.36
C VAL A 405 6.58 4.08 22.26
N GLY A 406 7.63 4.81 22.62
CA GLY A 406 8.66 5.26 21.69
C GLY A 406 9.33 6.55 22.10
N GLY A 407 10.44 6.89 21.43
CA GLY A 407 11.19 8.13 21.69
C GLY A 407 11.67 8.83 20.42
N GLY A 408 11.04 8.57 19.28
CA GLY A 408 11.27 9.31 18.04
C GLY A 408 10.15 10.30 17.75
N ASP A 409 10.26 11.01 16.62
CA ASP A 409 9.25 12.00 16.19
C ASP A 409 7.85 11.40 16.14
N SER A 410 7.68 10.23 15.50
CA SER A 410 6.37 9.59 15.36
C SER A 410 5.67 9.30 16.69
N SER A 411 6.41 8.90 17.73
CA SER A 411 5.85 8.66 19.06
C SER A 411 5.45 9.95 19.77
N ILE A 412 6.27 10.99 19.65
CA ILE A 412 5.99 12.30 20.28
C ILE A 412 4.76 12.94 19.63
N GLU A 413 4.72 12.94 18.30
CA GLU A 413 3.63 13.51 17.52
C GLU A 413 2.30 12.81 17.80
N ALA A 414 2.32 11.48 17.89
CA ALA A 414 1.14 10.70 18.26
C ALA A 414 0.64 11.05 19.67
N ALA A 415 1.54 11.13 20.65
CA ALA A 415 1.18 11.50 22.02
C ALA A 415 0.58 12.92 22.09
N LEU A 416 1.20 13.88 21.42
CA LEU A 416 0.71 15.26 21.34
C LEU A 416 -0.67 15.34 20.65
N ALA A 417 -0.84 14.64 19.53
CA ALA A 417 -2.11 14.61 18.81
C ALA A 417 -3.23 14.01 19.66
N LEU A 418 -2.99 12.88 20.33
CA LEU A 418 -3.96 12.24 21.22
C LEU A 418 -4.32 13.09 22.44
N SER A 419 -3.37 13.90 22.93
CA SER A 419 -3.59 14.79 24.09
C SER A 419 -4.36 16.07 23.76
N ARG A 420 -4.51 16.39 22.47
CA ARG A 420 -5.03 17.69 22.00
C ARG A 420 -6.44 18.00 22.50
N SER A 421 -7.32 16.99 22.56
CA SER A 421 -8.71 17.17 22.99
C SER A 421 -8.84 17.51 24.48
N GLY A 422 -7.78 17.25 25.28
CA GLY A 422 -7.79 17.38 26.73
C GLY A 422 -8.67 16.35 27.47
N LYS A 423 -9.49 15.57 26.76
CA LYS A 423 -10.33 14.51 27.33
C LYS A 423 -9.57 13.21 27.57
N ASN A 424 -8.53 12.95 26.77
CA ASN A 424 -7.77 11.71 26.85
C ASN A 424 -6.71 11.76 27.96
N ARG A 425 -6.51 10.63 28.64
CA ARG A 425 -5.38 10.40 29.55
C ARG A 425 -4.24 9.75 28.79
N VAL A 426 -3.32 10.56 28.28
CA VAL A 426 -2.21 10.10 27.44
C VAL A 426 -0.94 9.91 28.25
N THR A 427 -0.34 8.73 28.12
CA THR A 427 0.96 8.37 28.70
C THR A 427 1.96 8.06 27.58
N LEU A 428 3.09 8.76 27.55
CA LEU A 428 4.23 8.44 26.68
C LEU A 428 5.30 7.68 27.47
N CYS A 429 5.57 6.45 27.08
CA CYS A 429 6.59 5.58 27.68
C CYS A 429 7.81 5.47 26.77
N TYR A 430 8.99 5.71 27.32
CA TYR A 430 10.24 5.64 26.61
C TYR A 430 11.35 5.01 27.45
N ARG A 431 12.08 4.06 26.85
CA ARG A 431 13.17 3.33 27.50
C ARG A 431 14.41 4.16 27.78
N GLY A 432 14.62 5.25 27.05
CA GLY A 432 15.77 6.14 27.26
C GLY A 432 15.44 7.27 28.24
N ASP A 433 16.47 8.03 28.57
CA ASP A 433 16.42 9.18 29.47
C ASP A 433 16.11 10.50 28.76
N ASP A 434 16.43 10.64 27.48
CA ASP A 434 16.16 11.85 26.70
C ASP A 434 15.62 11.60 25.28
N PHE A 435 15.00 12.62 24.69
CA PHE A 435 14.41 12.55 23.34
C PHE A 435 15.33 13.13 22.25
N LYS A 436 16.66 13.06 22.41
CA LYS A 436 17.63 13.65 21.45
C LYS A 436 17.49 13.13 20.02
N ARG A 437 16.89 11.96 19.82
CA ARG A 437 16.62 11.37 18.51
C ARG A 437 15.45 12.03 17.76
N ALA A 438 14.59 12.75 18.47
CA ALA A 438 13.51 13.51 17.86
C ALA A 438 14.02 14.90 17.46
N ARG A 439 13.31 15.54 16.52
CA ARG A 439 13.57 16.92 16.13
C ARG A 439 13.38 17.86 17.31
N GLU A 440 14.21 18.89 17.40
CA GLU A 440 14.20 19.87 18.51
C GLU A 440 12.82 20.45 18.76
N ARG A 441 12.08 20.80 17.71
CA ARG A 441 10.70 21.29 17.81
C ARG A 441 9.75 20.31 18.49
N ASN A 442 9.87 19.02 18.18
CA ASN A 442 9.04 17.99 18.82
C ASN A 442 9.42 17.81 20.29
N GLN A 443 10.71 17.93 20.63
CA GLN A 443 11.16 17.94 22.03
C GLN A 443 10.55 19.12 22.80
N GLN A 444 10.63 20.34 22.25
CA GLN A 444 10.06 21.55 22.86
C GLN A 444 8.53 21.43 23.05
N ASN A 445 7.82 20.92 22.04
CA ASN A 445 6.37 20.71 22.12
C ASN A 445 6.01 19.68 23.20
N LEU A 446 6.79 18.61 23.33
CA LEU A 446 6.60 17.60 24.36
C LEU A 446 6.80 18.17 25.76
N GLU A 447 7.88 18.94 25.96
CA GLU A 447 8.19 19.60 27.23
C GLU A 447 7.08 20.57 27.64
N ALA A 448 6.57 21.36 26.70
CA ALA A 448 5.43 22.26 26.94
C ALA A 448 4.18 21.47 27.36
N ALA A 449 3.85 20.40 26.64
CA ALA A 449 2.69 19.56 26.96
C ALA A 449 2.81 18.83 28.31
N GLU A 450 4.02 18.40 28.68
CA GLU A 450 4.32 17.79 30.00
C GLU A 450 4.13 18.83 31.12
N LYS A 451 4.66 20.05 30.94
CA LYS A 451 4.52 21.16 31.90
C LYS A 451 3.07 21.58 32.08
N GLU A 452 2.29 21.61 31.00
CA GLU A 452 0.86 21.89 31.00
C GLU A 452 0.00 20.71 31.48
N LYS A 453 0.63 19.56 31.82
CA LYS A 453 -0.04 18.32 32.25
C LYS A 453 -1.05 17.78 31.23
N LYS A 454 -0.85 18.06 29.94
CA LYS A 454 -1.67 17.51 28.84
C LYS A 454 -1.41 16.02 28.63
N LEU A 455 -0.21 15.55 28.97
CA LEU A 455 0.19 14.15 28.92
C LEU A 455 1.21 13.84 30.02
N GLN A 456 1.38 12.55 30.33
CA GLN A 456 2.41 12.07 31.26
C GLN A 456 3.55 11.41 30.49
N VAL A 457 4.80 11.67 30.89
CA VAL A 457 5.99 11.06 30.27
C VAL A 457 6.72 10.16 31.27
N PHE A 458 6.90 8.90 30.91
CA PHE A 458 7.72 7.93 31.64
C PHE A 458 9.01 7.67 30.87
N ARG A 459 10.12 8.24 31.35
CA ARG A 459 11.48 8.00 30.84
C ARG A 459 12.10 6.80 31.56
N ASN A 460 13.14 6.21 30.99
CA ASN A 460 13.81 5.02 31.53
C ASN A 460 12.84 3.89 31.90
N THR A 461 11.79 3.73 31.09
CA THR A 461 10.66 2.84 31.41
C THR A 461 10.39 1.92 30.23
N ASN A 462 10.20 0.63 30.51
CA ASN A 462 9.80 -0.38 29.52
C ASN A 462 8.38 -0.86 29.79
N VAL A 463 7.71 -1.39 28.77
CA VAL A 463 6.43 -2.09 28.98
C VAL A 463 6.74 -3.51 29.40
N ALA A 464 6.30 -3.90 30.60
CA ALA A 464 6.51 -5.24 31.14
C ALA A 464 5.40 -6.20 30.70
N GLU A 465 4.15 -5.75 30.64
CA GLU A 465 2.99 -6.58 30.31
C GLU A 465 1.80 -5.71 29.86
N ILE A 466 1.00 -6.24 28.93
CA ILE A 466 -0.25 -5.63 28.45
C ILE A 466 -1.40 -6.59 28.74
N ARG A 467 -2.46 -6.10 29.37
CA ARG A 467 -3.74 -6.80 29.60
C ARG A 467 -4.88 -6.05 28.92
N GLU A 468 -6.06 -6.67 28.87
CA GLU A 468 -7.26 -6.13 28.20
C GLU A 468 -7.65 -4.73 28.71
N ASP A 469 -7.52 -4.46 30.01
CA ASP A 469 -7.93 -3.22 30.67
C ASP A 469 -6.78 -2.39 31.25
N SER A 470 -5.54 -2.88 31.16
CA SER A 470 -4.41 -2.32 31.89
C SER A 470 -3.07 -2.61 31.25
N VAL A 471 -2.07 -1.82 31.61
CA VAL A 471 -0.65 -2.01 31.23
C VAL A 471 0.21 -1.94 32.47
N THR A 472 1.24 -2.78 32.51
CA THR A 472 2.29 -2.74 33.55
C THR A 472 3.56 -2.18 32.93
N LEU A 473 4.02 -1.06 33.47
CA LEU A 473 5.29 -0.45 33.13
C LEU A 473 6.37 -0.89 34.12
N ASP A 474 7.57 -1.17 33.64
CA ASP A 474 8.75 -1.35 34.47
C ASP A 474 9.55 -0.03 34.51
N CYS A 475 9.39 0.70 35.62
CA CYS A 475 10.07 1.94 35.89
C CYS A 475 11.36 1.66 36.68
N LYS A 476 12.45 1.31 35.98
CA LYS A 476 13.76 0.98 36.60
C LYS A 476 13.68 -0.12 37.67
N GLY A 477 13.01 -1.23 37.37
CA GLY A 477 12.80 -2.35 38.28
C GLY A 477 11.56 -2.21 39.17
N THR A 478 10.87 -1.07 39.14
CA THR A 478 9.64 -0.86 39.91
C THR A 478 8.42 -1.01 39.00
N PRO A 479 7.60 -2.06 39.17
CA PRO A 479 6.40 -2.25 38.36
C PRO A 479 5.33 -1.22 38.72
N LYS A 480 4.75 -0.56 37.71
CA LYS A 480 3.66 0.40 37.83
C LYS A 480 2.51 0.00 36.90
N LYS A 481 1.37 -0.35 37.48
CA LYS A 481 0.15 -0.68 36.73
C LYS A 481 -0.66 0.58 36.45
N LEU A 482 -1.13 0.72 35.21
CA LEU A 482 -2.00 1.82 34.76
C LEU A 482 -3.26 1.25 34.09
N PRO A 483 -4.44 1.87 34.26
CA PRO A 483 -5.59 1.59 33.40
C PRO A 483 -5.23 1.97 31.95
N ASN A 484 -5.73 1.19 30.99
CA ASN A 484 -5.39 1.42 29.60
C ASN A 484 -6.46 0.85 28.68
N HIS A 485 -6.88 1.64 27.68
CA HIS A 485 -7.78 1.20 26.62
C HIS A 485 -7.03 0.87 25.33
N PHE A 486 -5.98 1.62 24.97
CA PHE A 486 -5.18 1.35 23.76
C PHE A 486 -3.68 1.59 23.96
N VAL A 487 -2.87 0.83 23.23
CA VAL A 487 -1.40 0.94 23.21
C VAL A 487 -0.91 1.20 21.79
N PHE A 488 -0.13 2.26 21.60
CA PHE A 488 0.51 2.59 20.33
C PHE A 488 2.02 2.32 20.41
N VAL A 489 2.48 1.26 19.77
CA VAL A 489 3.90 0.85 19.72
C VAL A 489 4.58 1.52 18.53
N LEU A 490 5.22 2.66 18.77
CA LEU A 490 5.82 3.54 17.76
C LEU A 490 7.36 3.57 17.92
N ILE A 491 7.97 2.39 17.97
CA ILE A 491 9.42 2.18 18.16
C ILE A 491 10.20 2.00 16.83
N GLY A 492 9.55 2.33 15.72
CA GLY A 492 10.07 2.19 14.37
C GLY A 492 9.83 0.79 13.76
N GLY A 493 10.21 0.62 12.50
CA GLY A 493 10.20 -0.66 11.80
C GLY A 493 11.49 -0.83 11.00
N GLU A 494 11.74 -2.05 10.55
CA GLU A 494 12.82 -2.30 9.59
C GLU A 494 12.36 -1.84 8.21
N SER A 495 13.17 -1.00 7.54
CA SER A 495 12.84 -0.59 6.17
C SER A 495 13.05 -1.77 5.21
N PRO A 496 12.13 -2.04 4.27
CA PRO A 496 12.37 -3.04 3.24
C PRO A 496 13.50 -2.65 2.30
N ASP A 497 13.94 -1.38 2.28
CA ASP A 497 14.96 -0.87 1.36
C ASP A 497 16.27 -1.68 1.40
N GLU A 498 16.75 -2.04 2.60
CA GLU A 498 17.99 -2.82 2.71
C GLU A 498 17.82 -4.22 2.11
N PHE A 499 16.69 -4.86 2.38
CA PHE A 499 16.34 -6.15 1.80
C PHE A 499 16.25 -6.07 0.27
N LEU A 500 15.56 -5.06 -0.26
CA LEU A 500 15.45 -4.84 -1.70
C LEU A 500 16.83 -4.57 -2.35
N ARG A 501 17.69 -3.78 -1.71
CA ARG A 501 19.05 -3.52 -2.19
C ARG A 501 19.91 -4.78 -2.21
N LYS A 502 19.76 -5.69 -1.24
CA LYS A 502 20.45 -7.00 -1.25
C LYS A 502 20.03 -7.90 -2.42
N ILE A 503 18.83 -7.71 -2.96
CA ILE A 503 18.36 -8.37 -4.19
C ILE A 503 18.94 -7.70 -5.46
N GLY A 504 19.47 -6.48 -5.32
CA GLY A 504 19.96 -5.64 -6.43
C GLY A 504 18.91 -4.65 -6.94
N ILE A 505 17.80 -4.47 -6.23
CA ILE A 505 16.73 -3.56 -6.64
C ILE A 505 17.14 -2.12 -6.31
N GLU A 506 17.08 -1.26 -7.31
CA GLU A 506 17.36 0.17 -7.17
C GLU A 506 16.21 0.90 -6.49
N ILE A 507 16.53 1.78 -5.53
CA ILE A 507 15.56 2.70 -4.92
C ILE A 507 15.86 4.10 -5.46
N VAL A 508 14.88 4.71 -6.10
CA VAL A 508 14.98 6.00 -6.79
C VAL A 508 14.03 7.03 -6.19
N GLU A 509 14.33 8.32 -6.39
CA GLU A 509 13.39 9.40 -6.15
C GLU A 509 12.65 9.74 -7.45
N LYS A 510 11.32 9.64 -7.42
CA LYS A 510 10.45 9.95 -8.55
C LYS A 510 9.69 11.25 -8.30
N VAL A 511 9.65 12.12 -9.31
CA VAL A 511 8.89 13.36 -9.29
C VAL A 511 7.53 13.13 -9.96
N ILE A 512 6.48 13.19 -9.15
CA ILE A 512 5.09 13.15 -9.61
C ILE A 512 4.68 14.58 -9.97
N THR A 513 4.48 14.83 -11.24
CA THR A 513 3.91 16.09 -11.73
C THR A 513 2.39 16.00 -11.78
N ALA A 514 1.71 17.14 -11.75
CA ALA A 514 0.29 17.16 -12.11
C ALA A 514 0.11 16.53 -13.50
N PRO A 515 -0.95 15.72 -13.74
CA PRO A 515 -1.36 15.47 -15.11
C PRO A 515 -1.62 16.85 -15.71
N ALA A 516 -0.93 17.20 -16.81
CA ALA A 516 -0.99 18.51 -17.43
C ALA A 516 -2.45 18.98 -17.50
N THR A 517 -2.83 19.88 -16.59
CA THR A 517 -4.13 20.53 -16.65
C THR A 517 -4.08 21.37 -17.90
N THR A 518 -4.94 21.05 -18.87
CA THR A 518 -5.24 21.98 -19.95
C THR A 518 -5.55 23.32 -19.31
N ASP A 519 -4.74 24.31 -19.66
CA ASP A 519 -4.88 25.69 -19.28
C ASP A 519 -6.31 26.16 -19.59
N PHE A 520 -7.16 26.26 -18.56
CA PHE A 520 -8.53 26.77 -18.70
C PHE A 520 -8.56 28.31 -18.80
N SER A 521 -7.41 28.98 -18.88
CA SER A 521 -7.34 30.43 -19.12
C SER A 521 -7.35 30.83 -20.59
N LYS A 522 -7.43 29.86 -21.52
CA LYS A 522 -7.65 30.09 -22.95
C LYS A 522 -8.87 29.34 -23.45
N GLY A 523 -10.02 30.00 -23.41
CA GLY A 523 -11.29 29.56 -23.97
C GLY A 523 -12.45 30.30 -23.38
#